data_AF-A0A0R3SQU0-F1
#
_entry.id   AF-A0A0R3SQU0-F1
#
_cell.length_a   1.000
_cell.length_b   1.000
_cell.length_c   1.000
_cell.angle_alpha   90.00
_cell.angle_beta   90.00
_cell.angle_gamma   90.00
#
_symmetry.space_group_name_H-M   'P 1'
#
loop_
_entity.id
_entity.type
_entity.pdbx_description
1 polymer ?
#
loop_
_entity_poly.entity_id
_entity_poly.type
_entity_poly.pdbx_seq_one_letter_code
_entity_poly.pdbx_strand_id
1 'polypeptide(L)'
;MVFLISNMVKTFQVYLGSHSGGASRCSSTGSSGSTESPDGSSGSGVVDERTYSCIHCRAHLARHEDLISKSFQGTQGRAYLFDSVVNVTCGKPEERLLLTGLHLVADIFCECCDTYLGWKYEEAFEPSQKYKEGKYIIELAHLIKDNGWSWSTLPPRPY
;
A
#
# COMPACT_ATOMS: atom_id res chain seq x y z
N MET A 1 -6.23 4.49 25.88
CA MET A 1 -4.97 3.73 25.92
C MET A 1 -4.07 4.31 24.86
N VAL A 2 -3.27 5.30 25.27
CA VAL A 2 -2.50 6.19 24.40
C VAL A 2 -1.15 5.53 24.16
N PHE A 3 -0.90 5.00 22.96
CA PHE A 3 0.43 4.47 22.64
C PHE A 3 1.38 5.63 22.35
N LEU A 4 2.13 6.01 23.38
CA LEU A 4 3.22 6.96 23.35
C LEU A 4 4.33 6.45 22.41
N ILE A 5 4.54 7.22 21.35
CA ILE A 5 5.72 7.25 20.50
C ILE A 5 6.96 7.57 21.35
N SER A 6 7.74 6.56 21.71
CA SER A 6 9.06 6.74 22.29
C SER A 6 10.10 6.81 21.18
N ASN A 7 10.65 8.02 21.00
CA ASN A 7 11.87 8.28 20.26
C ASN A 7 13.03 7.61 21.00
N MET A 8 13.84 6.77 20.35
CA MET A 8 15.28 6.71 20.63
C MET A 8 16.07 5.90 19.60
N VAL A 9 17.09 6.57 19.06
CA VAL A 9 18.37 6.10 18.50
C VAL A 9 18.34 5.25 17.22
N LYS A 10 18.54 5.92 16.09
CA LYS A 10 19.09 5.35 14.86
C LYS A 10 20.55 4.98 15.10
N THR A 11 20.86 3.70 15.17
CA THR A 11 22.20 3.19 14.86
C THR A 11 22.04 1.90 14.07
N PHE A 12 22.70 1.87 12.92
CA PHE A 12 23.41 0.75 12.30
C PHE A 12 23.28 0.71 10.78
N GLN A 13 24.47 0.69 10.22
CA GLN A 13 24.87 0.67 8.84
C GLN A 13 24.82 -0.75 8.26
N VAL A 14 24.54 -0.78 6.95
CA VAL A 14 25.24 -1.55 5.89
C VAL A 14 25.21 -3.07 5.99
N TYR A 15 24.67 -3.73 4.96
CA TYR A 15 25.44 -4.71 4.18
C TYR A 15 25.00 -4.71 2.71
N LEU A 16 25.98 -4.58 1.81
CA LEU A 16 25.88 -4.82 0.38
C LEU A 16 25.79 -6.33 0.13
N GLY A 17 24.92 -6.76 -0.77
CA GLY A 17 24.76 -8.16 -1.17
C GLY A 17 24.21 -8.28 -2.58
N SER A 18 25.10 -8.62 -3.51
CA SER A 18 24.86 -8.78 -4.94
C SER A 18 24.10 -10.07 -5.32
N HIS A 19 23.27 -9.94 -6.37
CA HIS A 19 22.96 -10.89 -7.45
C HIS A 19 21.89 -12.00 -7.31
N SER A 20 20.98 -11.91 -8.30
CA SER A 20 20.40 -12.92 -9.19
C SER A 20 19.26 -13.84 -8.72
N GLY A 21 18.11 -13.64 -9.37
CA GLY A 21 17.48 -14.69 -10.16
C GLY A 21 16.25 -15.37 -9.56
N GLY A 22 15.07 -15.11 -10.15
CA GLY A 22 13.89 -15.98 -10.02
C GLY A 22 12.57 -15.22 -9.84
N ALA A 23 12.04 -14.62 -10.92
CA ALA A 23 10.69 -14.08 -10.93
C ALA A 23 9.67 -15.23 -10.89
N SER A 24 8.98 -15.39 -9.76
CA SER A 24 7.87 -16.32 -9.63
C SER A 24 6.58 -15.57 -9.94
N ARG A 25 5.93 -15.95 -11.04
CA ARG A 25 4.61 -15.43 -11.45
C ARG A 25 3.53 -16.13 -10.63
N CYS A 26 2.76 -15.38 -9.84
CA CYS A 26 1.51 -15.90 -9.30
C CYS A 26 0.44 -15.87 -10.42
N SER A 27 -0.21 -17.02 -10.64
CA SER A 27 -1.17 -17.22 -11.72
C SER A 27 -2.57 -16.81 -11.25
N SER A 28 -3.22 -15.90 -11.98
CA SER A 28 -4.64 -15.59 -11.82
C SER A 28 -5.46 -16.38 -12.84
N THR A 29 -6.35 -17.24 -12.33
CA THR A 29 -7.29 -18.01 -13.13
C THR A 29 -8.38 -17.06 -13.65
N GLY A 30 -8.43 -16.85 -14.96
CA GLY A 30 -9.54 -16.17 -15.60
C GLY A 30 -10.81 -17.01 -15.58
N SER A 31 -11.95 -16.38 -15.29
CA SER A 31 -13.27 -16.93 -15.58
C SER A 31 -14.15 -15.80 -16.08
N SER A 32 -14.59 -15.94 -17.33
CA SER A 32 -15.61 -15.11 -17.95
C SER A 32 -16.99 -15.64 -17.56
N GLY A 33 -17.91 -14.73 -17.22
CA GLY A 33 -19.30 -15.06 -16.94
C GLY A 33 -20.14 -13.78 -16.91
N SER A 34 -21.03 -13.65 -17.89
CA SER A 34 -21.90 -12.50 -18.11
C SER A 34 -23.15 -12.53 -17.21
N THR A 35 -23.75 -11.34 -17.08
CA THR A 35 -25.17 -11.03 -16.81
C THR A 35 -25.77 -11.39 -15.46
N GLU A 36 -26.10 -10.38 -14.66
CA GLU A 36 -27.48 -10.02 -14.25
C GLU A 36 -27.50 -8.76 -13.35
N SER A 37 -28.43 -7.85 -13.61
CA SER A 37 -28.82 -6.75 -12.71
C SER A 37 -30.03 -7.18 -11.88
N PRO A 38 -30.15 -6.70 -10.63
CA PRO A 38 -31.41 -6.03 -10.30
C PRO A 38 -31.25 -4.78 -9.41
N ASP A 39 -32.22 -3.88 -9.58
CA ASP A 39 -32.50 -2.67 -8.81
C ASP A 39 -32.61 -2.91 -7.29
N GLY A 40 -32.16 -1.94 -6.49
CA GLY A 40 -32.33 -1.97 -5.04
C GLY A 40 -31.74 -0.78 -4.28
N SER A 41 -32.50 0.32 -4.24
CA SER A 41 -32.61 1.25 -3.11
C SER A 41 -31.33 1.90 -2.54
N SER A 42 -31.00 3.05 -3.12
CA SER A 42 -30.50 4.29 -2.49
C SER A 42 -30.29 4.28 -0.96
N GLY A 43 -29.13 3.78 -0.54
CA GLY A 43 -28.42 4.29 0.61
C GLY A 43 -27.27 5.14 0.09
N SER A 44 -27.41 6.46 0.07
CA SER A 44 -26.34 7.39 -0.30
C SER A 44 -25.26 7.43 0.79
N GLY A 45 -24.57 6.32 0.99
CA GLY A 45 -23.24 6.35 1.59
C GLY A 45 -22.34 7.02 0.57
N VAL A 46 -21.85 8.22 0.86
CA VAL A 46 -20.85 8.89 0.03
C VAL A 46 -19.60 8.03 0.08
N VAL A 47 -19.42 7.14 -0.89
CA VAL A 47 -18.22 6.32 -1.02
C VAL A 47 -17.09 7.27 -1.35
N ASP A 48 -16.01 7.22 -0.58
CA ASP A 48 -14.84 8.03 -0.86
C ASP A 48 -14.09 7.43 -2.06
N GLU A 49 -14.40 7.92 -3.26
CA GLU A 49 -13.84 7.47 -4.53
C GLU A 49 -12.35 7.82 -4.72
N ARG A 50 -11.67 8.32 -3.68
CA ARG A 50 -10.25 8.64 -3.75
C ARG A 50 -9.43 7.37 -4.05
N THR A 51 -8.54 7.50 -5.03
CA THR A 51 -7.62 6.44 -5.42
C THR A 51 -6.16 6.85 -5.19
N TYR A 52 -5.31 5.84 -5.10
CA TYR A 52 -3.88 5.96 -4.95
C TYR A 52 -3.20 5.31 -6.14
N SER A 53 -2.25 6.01 -6.74
CA SER A 53 -1.57 5.59 -7.98
C SER A 53 -0.06 5.77 -7.90
N CYS A 54 0.68 5.01 -8.69
CA CYS A 54 2.13 5.15 -8.80
C CYS A 54 2.49 6.54 -9.35
N ILE A 55 3.47 7.19 -8.74
CA ILE A 55 3.93 8.53 -9.18
C ILE A 55 4.57 8.52 -10.57
N HIS A 56 5.22 7.41 -10.94
CA HIS A 56 6.03 7.33 -12.16
C HIS A 56 5.20 7.01 -13.41
N CYS A 57 4.29 6.04 -13.31
CA CYS A 57 3.53 5.54 -14.46
C CYS A 57 2.01 5.73 -14.34
N ARG A 58 1.52 6.24 -13.21
CA ARG A 58 0.09 6.43 -12.92
C ARG A 58 -0.74 5.14 -12.85
N ALA A 59 -0.10 3.97 -12.76
CA ALA A 59 -0.81 2.73 -12.48
C ALA A 59 -1.58 2.84 -11.16
N HIS A 60 -2.83 2.38 -11.15
CA HIS A 60 -3.64 2.32 -9.93
C HIS A 60 -2.99 1.33 -8.95
N LEU A 61 -2.87 1.72 -7.68
CA LEU A 61 -2.26 0.88 -6.64
C LEU A 61 -3.28 0.48 -5.59
N ALA A 62 -4.11 1.39 -5.10
CA ALA A 62 -5.09 1.08 -4.05
C ALA A 62 -6.24 2.09 -4.02
N ARG A 63 -7.38 1.69 -3.45
CA ARG A 63 -8.50 2.58 -3.19
C ARG A 63 -8.41 3.16 -1.77
N HIS A 64 -9.19 4.20 -1.49
CA HIS A 64 -9.23 4.76 -0.13
C HIS A 64 -9.86 3.84 0.90
N GLU A 65 -10.84 3.02 0.50
CA GLU A 65 -11.43 2.03 1.41
C GLU A 65 -10.41 0.98 1.90
N ASP A 66 -9.36 0.74 1.11
CA ASP A 66 -8.29 -0.20 1.46
C ASP A 66 -7.25 0.46 2.40
N LEU A 67 -7.36 1.76 2.71
CA LEU A 67 -6.40 2.45 3.59
C LEU A 67 -6.68 2.15 5.07
N ILE A 68 -5.75 1.48 5.74
CA ILE A 68 -5.86 1.15 7.16
C ILE A 68 -5.30 2.27 8.05
N SER A 69 -4.10 2.79 7.74
CA SER A 69 -3.44 3.76 8.61
C SER A 69 -2.46 4.65 7.87
N LYS A 70 -2.40 5.91 8.30
CA LYS A 70 -1.48 6.95 7.80
C LYS A 70 -0.27 7.19 8.69
N SER A 71 -0.16 6.45 9.80
CA SER A 71 0.81 6.68 10.87
C SER A 71 2.07 5.82 10.75
N PHE A 72 2.44 5.46 9.52
CA PHE A 72 3.62 4.64 9.24
C PHE A 72 4.75 5.49 8.66
N GLN A 73 5.97 4.98 8.80
CA GLN A 73 7.18 5.57 8.24
C GLN A 73 7.97 4.52 7.49
N GLY A 74 8.46 4.89 6.32
CA GLY A 74 9.42 4.15 5.53
C GLY A 74 10.78 4.82 5.50
N THR A 75 11.63 4.31 4.62
CA THR A 75 13.00 4.77 4.46
C THR A 75 13.06 6.19 3.88
N GLN A 76 12.12 6.56 3.01
CA GLN A 76 12.04 7.89 2.39
C GLN A 76 10.99 8.80 3.06
N GLY A 77 10.54 8.49 4.28
CA GLY A 77 9.68 9.36 5.07
C GLY A 77 8.34 8.72 5.42
N ARG A 78 7.23 9.43 5.17
CA ARG A 78 5.90 8.94 5.54
C ARG A 78 5.47 7.80 4.61
N ALA A 79 4.77 6.82 5.18
CA ALA A 79 4.21 5.70 4.44
C ALA A 79 2.81 5.37 4.96
N TYR A 80 2.00 4.72 4.13
CA TYR A 80 0.64 4.30 4.46
C TYR A 80 0.54 2.78 4.47
N LEU A 81 -0.30 2.26 5.38
CA LEU A 81 -0.65 0.86 5.47
C LEU A 81 -1.98 0.61 4.75
N PHE A 82 -1.97 -0.31 3.80
CA PHE A 82 -3.13 -0.72 3.02
C PHE A 82 -3.49 -2.18 3.25
N ASP A 83 -4.79 -2.48 3.19
CA ASP A 83 -5.35 -3.82 3.25
C ASP A 83 -5.08 -4.62 1.97
N SER A 84 -5.28 -3.96 0.84
CA SER A 84 -5.12 -4.52 -0.50
C SER A 84 -4.42 -3.54 -1.43
N VAL A 85 -3.58 -4.07 -2.32
CA VAL A 85 -2.85 -3.32 -3.35
C VAL A 85 -2.84 -4.14 -4.64
N VAL A 86 -3.02 -3.47 -5.79
CA VAL A 86 -3.04 -4.06 -7.13
C VAL A 86 -1.90 -3.52 -7.99
N ASN A 87 -1.61 -4.19 -9.11
CA ASN A 87 -0.53 -3.83 -10.05
C ASN A 87 0.85 -3.75 -9.37
N VAL A 88 1.11 -4.72 -8.47
CA VAL A 88 2.39 -4.84 -7.76
C VAL A 88 2.95 -6.25 -7.85
N THR A 89 4.27 -6.33 -7.99
CA THR A 89 5.03 -7.57 -7.92
C THR A 89 5.75 -7.63 -6.57
N CYS A 90 5.71 -8.78 -5.91
CA CYS A 90 6.44 -9.00 -4.66
C CYS A 90 7.81 -9.62 -4.95
N GLY A 91 8.85 -9.09 -4.31
CA GLY A 91 10.18 -9.67 -4.27
C GLY A 91 10.25 -10.89 -3.34
N LYS A 92 11.47 -11.36 -3.09
CA LYS A 92 11.69 -12.47 -2.16
C LYS A 92 11.42 -12.00 -0.72
N PRO A 93 10.72 -12.78 0.12
CA PRO A 93 10.59 -12.47 1.53
C PRO A 93 11.94 -12.54 2.24
N GLU A 94 12.22 -11.52 3.05
CA GLU A 94 13.45 -11.36 3.84
C GLU A 94 13.11 -10.91 5.25
N GLU A 95 13.87 -11.40 6.22
CA GLU A 95 13.74 -10.97 7.60
C GLU A 95 14.31 -9.56 7.78
N ARG A 96 13.52 -8.68 8.38
CA ARG A 96 13.88 -7.28 8.61
C ARG A 96 13.51 -6.86 10.03
N LEU A 97 14.48 -6.34 10.75
CA LEU A 97 14.24 -5.73 12.06
C LEU A 97 13.66 -4.32 11.85
N LEU A 98 12.41 -4.13 12.23
CA LEU A 98 11.70 -2.86 12.15
C LEU A 98 11.50 -2.29 13.56
N LEU A 99 11.00 -1.06 13.65
CA LEU A 99 10.74 -0.39 14.94
C LEU A 99 9.88 -1.22 15.89
N THR A 100 8.95 -2.01 15.35
CA THR A 100 8.01 -2.84 16.11
C THR A 100 8.45 -4.30 16.23
N GLY A 101 9.75 -4.59 16.05
CA GLY A 101 10.30 -5.94 16.16
C GLY A 101 10.64 -6.60 14.82
N LEU A 102 10.96 -7.89 14.87
CA LEU A 102 11.34 -8.70 13.70
C LEU A 102 10.12 -9.04 12.85
N HIS A 103 10.23 -8.90 11.54
CA HIS A 103 9.19 -9.24 10.56
C HIS A 103 9.82 -9.94 9.35
N LEU A 104 9.08 -10.85 8.74
CA LEU A 104 9.36 -11.32 7.38
C LEU A 104 8.61 -10.43 6.40
N VAL A 105 9.33 -9.73 5.53
CA VAL A 105 8.74 -8.76 4.59
C VAL A 105 9.22 -9.02 3.17
N ALA A 106 8.37 -8.73 2.18
CA ALA A 106 8.74 -8.77 0.78
C ALA A 106 8.66 -7.36 0.18
N ASP A 107 9.73 -6.90 -0.45
CA ASP A 107 9.72 -5.61 -1.15
C ASP A 107 8.70 -5.67 -2.31
N ILE A 108 7.99 -4.56 -2.55
CA ILE A 108 6.99 -4.48 -3.62
C ILE A 108 7.39 -3.45 -4.68
N PHE A 109 7.14 -3.82 -5.93
CA PHE A 109 7.49 -3.04 -7.11
C PHE A 109 6.23 -2.81 -7.95
N CYS A 110 6.13 -1.66 -8.61
CA CYS A 110 5.05 -1.42 -9.55
C CYS A 110 5.18 -2.36 -10.75
N GLU A 111 4.13 -3.12 -11.06
CA GLU A 111 4.12 -4.07 -12.18
C GLU A 111 4.26 -3.38 -13.55
N CYS A 112 3.90 -2.09 -13.64
CA CYS A 112 3.94 -1.35 -14.90
C CYS A 112 5.29 -0.68 -15.20
N CYS A 113 6.08 -0.33 -14.18
CA CYS A 113 7.32 0.44 -14.38
C CYS A 113 8.49 0.00 -13.48
N ASP A 114 8.35 -1.14 -12.81
CA ASP A 114 9.33 -1.79 -11.94
C ASP A 114 9.91 -0.91 -10.83
N THR A 115 9.26 0.23 -10.55
CA THR A 115 9.72 1.14 -9.51
C THR A 115 9.37 0.57 -8.14
N TYR A 116 10.34 0.60 -7.22
CA TYR A 116 10.11 0.27 -5.82
C TYR A 116 9.02 1.17 -5.22
N LEU A 117 8.11 0.57 -4.45
CA LEU A 117 6.99 1.27 -3.82
C LEU A 117 7.01 1.18 -2.29
N GLY A 118 7.56 0.10 -1.74
CA GLY A 118 7.54 -0.20 -0.30
C GLY A 118 7.69 -1.70 -0.05
N TRP A 119 6.96 -2.25 0.92
CA TRP A 119 7.01 -3.68 1.23
C TRP A 119 5.66 -4.24 1.72
N LYS A 120 5.48 -5.55 1.60
CA LYS A 120 4.38 -6.32 2.18
C LYS A 120 4.88 -7.08 3.42
N TYR A 121 4.06 -7.14 4.46
CA TYR A 121 4.32 -8.02 5.60
C TYR A 121 3.88 -9.44 5.27
N GLU A 122 4.80 -10.39 5.26
CA GLU A 122 4.48 -11.82 5.12
C GLU A 122 4.22 -12.44 6.50
N GLU A 123 5.07 -12.13 7.48
CA GLU A 123 4.93 -12.65 8.84
C GLU A 123 5.42 -11.63 9.88
N ALA A 124 4.74 -11.58 11.03
CA ALA A 124 5.17 -10.85 12.21
C ALA A 124 5.40 -11.82 13.37
N PHE A 125 6.55 -11.75 14.03
CA PHE A 125 6.88 -12.68 15.11
C PHE A 125 6.27 -12.29 16.46
N GLU A 126 5.93 -11.01 16.63
CA GLU A 126 5.23 -10.53 17.82
C GLU A 126 3.70 -10.63 17.65
N PRO A 127 2.96 -11.25 18.60
CA PRO A 127 1.50 -11.35 18.52
C PRO A 127 0.79 -10.00 18.37
N SER A 128 1.34 -8.94 18.97
CA SER A 128 0.80 -7.57 18.89
C SER A 128 0.88 -6.97 17.49
N GLN A 129 1.70 -7.54 16.60
CA GLN A 129 1.95 -7.07 15.24
C GLN A 129 1.27 -7.90 14.17
N LYS A 130 0.61 -9.02 14.53
CA LYS A 130 -0.06 -9.94 13.59
C LYS A 130 -1.11 -9.26 12.70
N TYR A 131 -1.70 -8.15 13.14
CA TYR A 131 -2.65 -7.38 12.32
C TYR A 131 -2.03 -6.83 11.01
N LYS A 132 -0.71 -6.76 10.92
CA LYS A 132 0.02 -6.30 9.73
C LYS A 132 0.21 -7.38 8.69
N GLU A 133 0.07 -8.66 9.04
CA GLU A 133 0.32 -9.76 8.10
C GLU A 133 -0.61 -9.67 6.88
N GLY A 134 -0.02 -9.87 5.70
CA GLY A 134 -0.70 -9.70 4.41
C GLY A 134 -0.95 -8.24 4.00
N LYS A 135 -0.59 -7.25 4.83
CA LYS A 135 -0.80 -5.82 4.57
C LYS A 135 0.41 -5.19 3.88
N TYR A 136 0.16 -4.06 3.24
CA TYR A 136 1.12 -3.39 2.38
C TYR A 136 1.50 -2.02 2.92
N ILE A 137 2.81 -1.74 2.95
CA ILE A 137 3.34 -0.41 3.16
C ILE A 137 3.71 0.19 1.81
N ILE A 138 3.17 1.36 1.50
CA ILE A 138 3.58 2.17 0.34
C ILE A 138 4.11 3.52 0.84
N GLU A 139 5.32 3.87 0.43
CA GLU A 139 5.94 5.15 0.76
C GLU A 139 5.34 6.28 -0.06
N LEU A 140 5.06 7.43 0.58
CA LEU A 140 4.41 8.57 -0.08
C LEU A 140 5.25 9.18 -1.20
N ALA A 141 6.57 8.98 -1.18
CA ALA A 141 7.48 9.41 -2.24
C ALA A 141 7.13 8.77 -3.60
N HIS A 142 6.48 7.60 -3.58
CA HIS A 142 6.10 6.85 -4.78
C HIS A 142 4.59 6.84 -5.05
N LEU A 143 3.81 7.59 -4.26
CA LEU A 143 2.35 7.53 -4.25
C LEU A 143 1.72 8.89 -4.59
N ILE A 144 0.86 8.89 -5.60
CA ILE A 144 -0.06 10.00 -5.88
C ILE A 144 -1.41 9.67 -5.28
N LYS A 145 -1.98 10.64 -4.57
CA LYS A 145 -3.34 10.60 -4.07
C LYS A 145 -4.22 11.46 -4.96
N ASP A 146 -5.34 10.93 -5.44
CA ASP A 146 -6.37 11.78 -6.03
C ASP A 146 -6.95 12.71 -4.96
N ASN A 147 -6.99 14.00 -5.27
CA ASN A 147 -7.51 15.00 -4.35
C ASN A 147 -9.04 14.96 -4.28
N GLY A 148 -9.73 14.26 -5.18
CA GLY A 148 -11.19 14.10 -5.16
C GLY A 148 -11.94 15.40 -5.46
N TRP A 149 -11.37 16.28 -6.28
CA TRP A 149 -11.99 17.55 -6.65
C TRP A 149 -13.01 17.27 -7.76
N SER A 150 -14.30 17.22 -7.42
CA SER A 150 -15.36 17.21 -8.43
C SER A 150 -15.72 18.65 -8.81
N TRP A 151 -15.91 18.94 -10.10
CA TRP A 151 -16.36 20.27 -10.55
C TRP A 151 -17.73 20.65 -9.95
N SER A 152 -18.52 19.65 -9.57
CA SER A 152 -19.78 19.79 -8.83
C SER A 152 -19.62 20.27 -7.37
N THR A 153 -18.42 20.21 -6.78
CA THR A 153 -18.15 20.74 -5.43
C THR A 153 -17.45 22.10 -5.42
N LEU A 154 -17.09 22.66 -6.58
CA LEU A 154 -16.54 24.01 -6.64
C LEU A 154 -17.67 25.06 -6.63
N PRO A 155 -17.55 26.14 -5.84
CA PRO A 155 -18.52 27.22 -5.90
C PRO A 155 -18.51 27.82 -7.32
N PRO A 156 -19.69 28.19 -7.86
CA PRO A 156 -19.76 28.85 -9.16
C PRO A 156 -18.88 30.10 -9.13
N ARG A 157 -18.10 30.31 -10.20
CA ARG A 157 -17.21 31.47 -10.30
C ARG A 157 -18.06 32.74 -10.17
N PRO A 158 -17.69 33.71 -9.32
CA PRO A 158 -18.31 35.02 -9.37
C PRO A 158 -17.97 35.64 -10.73
N TYR A 159 -19.01 36.04 -11.47
CA TYR A 159 -18.88 36.89 -12.65
C TYR A 159 -18.47 38.30 -12.25
#